data_AF-A0A915HWQ3-F1
#
_entry.id   AF-A0A915HWQ3-F1
#
_cell.length_a   1.000
_cell.length_b   1.000
_cell.length_c   1.000
_cell.angle_alpha   90.00
_cell.angle_beta   90.00
_cell.angle_gamma   90.00
#
_symmetry.space_group_name_H-M   'P 1'
#
loop_
_entity.id
_entity.type
_entity.pdbx_description
1 polymer ?
#
loop_
_entity_poly.entity_id
_entity_poly.type
_entity_poly.pdbx_seq_one_letter_code
_entity_poly.pdbx_strand_id
1 'polypeptide(L)'
;MEDGELYPWATNEPLNLADSLIVQSMKQTDVARSLQYNLVKVHGIFMLFAWWVFGSAAILTARFMKNFFTGRRLAGSPIWFQIHRTFMILALILQCLAFAAIFVQAGDFKMCTLACETDYYLLKLHTILGVSCTSGALFQPLLAFFRFSNEDPRRPIFNWLHWFVGVGSWTMASVCIFLAPFLPKNGLRYHFGYKADYIMAGYICSFILTSISMEILSSLCSNSKITPIVISNRPKKSSNVDDLASVNKFSKIQVINLILFAIVSCFLCIALGALIALNELI
;
A
#
# COMPACT_ATOMS: atom_id res chain seq x y z
N MET A 1 -6.52 -35.22 -0.43
CA MET A 1 -7.63 -34.73 -1.26
C MET A 1 -7.05 -33.64 -2.11
N GLU A 2 -6.89 -33.96 -3.39
CA GLU A 2 -6.19 -33.16 -4.39
C GLU A 2 -6.94 -31.87 -4.66
N ASP A 3 -6.20 -30.79 -4.92
CA ASP A 3 -6.75 -29.48 -5.26
C ASP A 3 -7.33 -29.43 -6.70
N GLY A 4 -7.84 -30.57 -7.20
CA GLY A 4 -8.49 -30.73 -8.50
C GLY A 4 -7.71 -30.20 -9.70
N GLU A 5 -8.40 -30.05 -10.83
CA GLU A 5 -7.87 -29.47 -12.08
C GLU A 5 -7.50 -27.97 -11.95
N LEU A 6 -7.82 -27.32 -10.82
CA LEU A 6 -7.57 -25.89 -10.61
C LEU A 6 -6.11 -25.57 -10.22
N TYR A 7 -5.29 -26.54 -9.79
CA TYR A 7 -3.91 -26.32 -9.33
C TYR A 7 -2.93 -27.46 -9.67
N PRO A 8 -2.56 -27.68 -10.94
CA PRO A 8 -1.89 -28.90 -11.39
C PRO A 8 -0.36 -29.00 -11.11
N TRP A 9 0.26 -28.09 -10.35
CA TRP A 9 1.72 -27.87 -10.39
C TRP A 9 2.54 -28.30 -9.15
N ALA A 10 1.99 -29.10 -8.23
CA ALA A 10 2.74 -29.54 -7.04
C ALA A 10 2.65 -31.05 -6.79
N THR A 11 3.52 -31.81 -7.46
CA THR A 11 3.74 -33.24 -7.21
C THR A 11 5.14 -33.42 -6.59
N ASN A 12 5.28 -34.37 -5.67
CA ASN A 12 6.59 -34.77 -5.13
C ASN A 12 7.15 -36.02 -5.86
N GLU A 13 6.42 -36.55 -6.84
CA GLU A 13 6.80 -37.75 -7.56
C GLU A 13 7.67 -37.40 -8.79
N PRO A 14 8.81 -38.09 -9.00
CA PRO A 14 9.61 -37.89 -10.20
C PRO A 14 8.80 -38.30 -11.43
N LEU A 15 8.60 -37.36 -12.35
CA LEU A 15 7.92 -37.60 -13.62
C LEU A 15 8.73 -38.58 -14.48
N ASN A 16 8.24 -39.80 -14.62
CA ASN A 16 8.74 -40.76 -15.60
C ASN A 16 7.92 -40.62 -16.89
N LEU A 17 8.48 -39.99 -17.92
CA LEU A 17 7.80 -39.68 -19.20
C LEU A 17 7.32 -40.92 -19.98
N ALA A 18 7.72 -42.13 -19.56
CA ALA A 18 7.36 -43.38 -20.19
C ALA A 18 6.03 -43.97 -19.69
N ASP A 19 5.60 -43.60 -18.47
CA ASP A 19 4.38 -44.14 -17.86
C ASP A 19 3.35 -43.01 -17.69
N SER A 20 2.12 -43.23 -18.16
CA SER A 20 0.99 -42.34 -17.89
C SER A 20 0.61 -42.42 -16.41
N LEU A 21 1.40 -41.79 -15.54
CA LEU A 21 1.16 -41.74 -14.11
C LEU A 21 0.02 -40.75 -13.84
N ILE A 22 -1.13 -41.26 -13.42
CA ILE A 22 -2.14 -40.43 -12.75
C ILE A 22 -1.53 -40.08 -11.40
N VAL A 23 -1.07 -38.84 -11.24
CA VAL A 23 -0.62 -38.32 -9.95
C VAL A 23 -1.83 -38.42 -9.01
N GLN A 24 -1.74 -39.25 -7.97
CA GLN A 24 -2.84 -39.49 -7.01
C GLN A 24 -2.73 -38.64 -5.72
N SER A 25 -1.62 -37.93 -5.54
CA SER A 25 -1.47 -37.00 -4.42
C SER A 25 -0.63 -35.78 -4.79
N MET A 26 -1.32 -34.67 -5.04
CA MET A 26 -0.70 -33.34 -5.10
C MET A 26 -0.64 -32.74 -3.69
N LYS A 27 0.56 -32.41 -3.20
CA LYS A 27 0.77 -31.80 -1.88
C LYS A 27 1.72 -30.62 -2.00
N GLN A 28 1.19 -29.40 -1.90
CA GLN A 28 2.01 -28.18 -1.96
C GLN A 28 2.86 -27.99 -0.71
N THR A 29 2.28 -28.20 0.49
CA THR A 29 2.98 -28.07 1.78
C THR A 29 2.37 -29.03 2.81
N ASP A 30 3.06 -29.21 3.94
CA ASP A 30 2.58 -30.00 5.09
C ASP A 30 1.47 -29.30 5.91
N VAL A 31 1.14 -28.05 5.58
CA VAL A 31 0.09 -27.26 6.22
C VAL A 31 -1.28 -27.73 5.75
N ALA A 32 -2.23 -27.91 6.68
CA ALA A 32 -3.61 -28.28 6.36
C ALA A 32 -4.27 -27.30 5.38
N ARG A 33 -5.07 -27.81 4.43
CA ARG A 33 -5.72 -27.01 3.35
C ARG A 33 -6.53 -25.83 3.88
N SER A 34 -7.32 -26.04 4.93
CA SER A 34 -8.10 -24.96 5.57
C SER A 34 -7.20 -23.84 6.12
N LEU A 35 -6.06 -24.20 6.71
CA LEU A 35 -5.09 -23.23 7.20
C LEU A 35 -4.39 -22.51 6.05
N GLN A 36 -4.07 -23.19 4.95
CA GLN A 36 -3.51 -22.53 3.75
C GLN A 36 -4.44 -21.42 3.22
N TYR A 37 -5.75 -21.69 3.06
CA TYR A 37 -6.69 -20.66 2.61
C TYR A 37 -6.81 -19.51 3.60
N ASN A 38 -6.85 -19.80 4.90
CA ASN A 38 -6.89 -18.75 5.93
C ASN A 38 -5.63 -17.86 5.88
N LEU A 39 -4.45 -18.45 5.64
CA LEU A 39 -3.21 -17.69 5.49
C LEU A 39 -3.24 -16.78 4.25
N VAL A 40 -3.80 -17.24 3.11
CA VAL A 40 -4.01 -16.39 1.93
C VAL A 40 -4.96 -15.22 2.24
N LYS A 41 -6.06 -15.48 2.97
CA LYS A 41 -7.01 -14.44 3.38
C LYS A 41 -6.36 -13.41 4.29
N VAL A 42 -5.62 -13.85 5.31
CA VAL A 42 -4.87 -12.98 6.22
C VAL A 42 -3.86 -12.15 5.46
N HIS A 43 -3.09 -12.76 4.55
CA HIS A 43 -2.15 -12.05 3.69
C HIS A 43 -2.83 -10.92 2.91
N GLY A 44 -3.92 -11.23 2.19
CA GLY A 44 -4.64 -10.25 1.39
C GLY A 44 -5.19 -9.09 2.23
N ILE A 45 -5.85 -9.38 3.34
CA ILE A 45 -6.43 -8.36 4.23
C ILE A 45 -5.33 -7.48 4.82
N PHE A 46 -4.25 -8.06 5.34
CA PHE A 46 -3.17 -7.28 5.94
C PHE A 46 -2.47 -6.39 4.90
N MET A 47 -2.29 -6.87 3.67
CA MET A 47 -1.73 -6.07 2.58
C MET A 47 -2.60 -4.87 2.21
N LEU A 48 -3.92 -5.01 2.18
CA LEU A 48 -4.83 -3.89 1.96
C LEU A 48 -4.66 -2.82 3.04
N PHE A 49 -4.72 -3.20 4.31
CA PHE A 49 -4.57 -2.23 5.40
C PHE A 49 -3.17 -1.59 5.43
N ALA A 50 -2.13 -2.37 5.22
CA ALA A 50 -0.75 -1.87 5.23
C ALA A 50 -0.51 -0.83 4.13
N TRP A 51 -0.83 -1.16 2.88
CA TRP A 51 -0.51 -0.30 1.73
C TRP A 51 -1.54 0.80 1.50
N TRP A 52 -2.82 0.45 1.55
CA TRP A 52 -3.90 1.35 1.11
C TRP A 52 -4.49 2.21 2.23
N VAL A 53 -4.45 1.76 3.47
CA VAL A 53 -4.87 2.59 4.62
C VAL A 53 -3.67 3.33 5.19
N PHE A 54 -2.72 2.61 5.80
CA PHE A 54 -1.60 3.22 6.50
C PHE A 54 -0.58 3.86 5.55
N GLY A 55 -0.16 3.16 4.50
CA GLY A 55 0.82 3.64 3.53
C GLY A 55 0.36 4.92 2.82
N SER A 56 -0.86 4.93 2.28
CA SER A 56 -1.44 6.11 1.61
C SER A 56 -1.62 7.29 2.55
N ALA A 57 -2.15 7.08 3.76
CA ALA A 57 -2.29 8.14 4.76
C ALA A 57 -0.93 8.73 5.15
N ALA A 58 0.10 7.90 5.29
CA ALA A 58 1.46 8.33 5.58
C ALA A 58 2.08 9.15 4.44
N ILE A 59 1.87 8.76 3.18
CA ILE A 59 2.35 9.49 1.99
C ILE A 59 1.67 10.86 1.89
N LEU A 60 0.33 10.91 1.99
CA LEU A 60 -0.44 12.15 1.94
C LEU A 60 -0.04 13.10 3.09
N THR A 61 0.16 12.56 4.29
CA THR A 61 0.65 13.33 5.44
C THR A 61 2.04 13.92 5.18
N ALA A 62 3.00 13.12 4.72
CA ALA A 62 4.35 13.60 4.46
C ALA A 62 4.44 14.61 3.31
N ARG A 63 3.51 14.55 2.35
CA ARG A 63 3.46 15.50 1.24
C ARG A 63 2.81 16.82 1.64
N PHE A 64 1.61 16.77 2.20
CA PHE A 64 0.79 17.96 2.38
C PHE A 64 0.85 18.54 3.79
N MET A 65 1.12 17.73 4.83
CA MET A 65 0.97 18.16 6.22
C MET A 65 2.20 18.83 6.86
N LYS A 66 3.28 19.01 6.09
CA LYS A 66 4.55 19.58 6.58
C LYS A 66 4.40 20.98 7.17
N ASN A 67 3.54 21.81 6.57
CA ASN A 67 3.44 23.23 6.88
C ASN A 67 2.39 23.59 7.94
N PHE A 68 1.52 22.66 8.35
CA PHE A 68 0.41 22.96 9.27
C PHE A 68 0.79 22.93 10.74
N PHE A 69 1.80 22.13 11.10
CA PHE A 69 2.26 21.99 12.48
C PHE A 69 3.54 22.79 12.74
N THR A 70 3.75 23.87 11.99
CA THR A 70 4.91 24.75 12.17
C THR A 70 4.91 25.29 13.61
N GLY A 71 6.01 25.07 14.33
CA GLY A 71 6.15 25.41 15.75
C GLY A 71 5.61 24.41 16.76
N ARG A 72 4.82 23.39 16.35
CA ARG A 72 4.35 22.33 17.25
C ARG A 72 5.14 21.04 17.06
N ARG A 73 5.74 20.56 18.15
CA ARG A 73 6.51 19.31 18.19
C ARG A 73 5.79 18.31 19.09
N LEU A 74 5.80 17.05 18.68
CA LEU A 74 5.36 15.93 19.50
C LEU A 74 6.57 15.00 19.69
N ALA A 75 6.95 14.75 20.95
CA ALA A 75 8.17 13.99 21.28
C ALA A 75 9.42 14.50 20.52
N GLY A 76 9.65 15.82 20.53
CA GLY A 76 10.83 16.47 19.95
C GLY A 76 10.86 16.58 18.42
N SER A 77 9.93 15.95 17.70
CA SER A 77 9.84 15.97 16.23
C SER A 77 8.59 16.69 15.72
N PRO A 78 8.57 17.20 14.47
CA PRO A 78 7.36 17.75 13.87
C PRO A 78 6.21 16.73 13.85
N ILE A 79 4.98 17.18 14.11
CA ILE A 79 3.81 16.29 14.21
C ILE A 79 3.59 15.47 12.94
N TRP A 80 3.71 16.07 11.75
CA TRP A 80 3.57 15.36 10.47
C TRP A 80 4.55 14.19 10.35
N PHE A 81 5.77 14.37 10.87
CA PHE A 81 6.82 13.35 10.82
C PHE A 81 6.49 12.20 11.76
N GLN A 82 5.92 12.49 12.93
CA GLN A 82 5.45 11.45 13.85
C GLN A 82 4.29 10.65 13.28
N ILE A 83 3.29 11.32 12.69
CA ILE A 83 2.15 10.63 12.06
C ILE A 83 2.65 9.72 10.92
N HIS A 84 3.50 10.26 10.02
CA HIS A 84 4.10 9.48 8.94
C HIS A 84 4.86 8.27 9.47
N ARG A 85 5.75 8.47 10.46
CA ARG A 85 6.55 7.40 11.06
C ARG A 85 5.69 6.32 11.70
N THR A 86 4.70 6.71 12.51
CA THR A 86 3.81 5.77 13.18
C THR A 86 3.02 4.93 12.17
N PHE A 87 2.44 5.56 11.15
CA PHE A 87 1.70 4.82 10.11
C PHE A 87 2.61 3.92 9.27
N MET A 88 3.83 4.34 8.93
CA MET A 88 4.78 3.47 8.21
C MET A 88 5.26 2.29 9.06
N ILE A 89 5.44 2.46 10.37
CA ILE A 89 5.79 1.35 11.28
C ILE A 89 4.62 0.36 11.37
N LEU A 90 3.40 0.84 11.55
CA LEU A 90 2.20 -0.03 11.58
C LEU A 90 2.03 -0.78 10.25
N ALA A 91 2.20 -0.09 9.12
CA ALA A 91 2.18 -0.70 7.81
C ALA A 91 3.26 -1.79 7.65
N LEU A 92 4.48 -1.54 8.14
CA LEU A 92 5.58 -2.50 8.03
C LEU A 92 5.34 -3.75 8.89
N ILE A 93 4.81 -3.58 10.11
CA ILE A 93 4.44 -4.72 10.97
C ILE A 93 3.42 -5.61 10.25
N LEU A 94 2.36 -5.02 9.69
CA LEU A 94 1.35 -5.77 8.93
C LEU A 94 1.94 -6.46 7.69
N GLN A 95 2.83 -5.80 6.95
CA GLN A 95 3.52 -6.39 5.80
C GLN A 95 4.36 -7.60 6.21
N CYS A 96 5.15 -7.50 7.29
CA CYS A 96 5.96 -8.61 7.79
C CYS A 96 5.08 -9.80 8.20
N LEU A 97 3.97 -9.57 8.89
CA LEU A 97 3.02 -10.62 9.26
C LEU A 97 2.36 -11.25 8.02
N ALA A 98 1.95 -10.43 7.06
CA ALA A 98 1.36 -10.90 5.80
C ALA A 98 2.36 -11.70 4.95
N PHE A 99 3.64 -11.30 4.93
CA PHE A 99 4.71 -12.04 4.27
C PHE A 99 4.95 -13.37 4.99
N ALA A 100 5.10 -13.37 6.31
CA ALA A 100 5.23 -14.62 7.06
C ALA A 100 4.08 -15.60 6.78
N ALA A 101 2.84 -15.10 6.73
CA ALA A 101 1.66 -15.91 6.41
C ALA A 101 1.74 -16.55 5.01
N ILE A 102 2.09 -15.78 3.98
CA ILE A 102 2.15 -16.32 2.61
C ILE A 102 3.34 -17.25 2.40
N PHE A 103 4.47 -17.03 3.07
CA PHE A 103 5.62 -17.94 3.01
C PHE A 103 5.31 -19.28 3.70
N VAL A 104 4.65 -19.26 4.87
CA VAL A 104 4.17 -20.49 5.52
C VAL A 104 3.16 -21.22 4.63
N GLN A 105 2.25 -20.49 3.98
CA GLN A 105 1.31 -21.07 3.02
C GLN A 105 1.99 -21.64 1.78
N ALA A 106 3.03 -20.99 1.27
CA ALA A 106 3.76 -21.42 0.07
C ALA A 106 4.64 -22.65 0.35
N GLY A 107 5.15 -22.79 1.57
CA GLY A 107 6.04 -23.87 2.01
C GLY A 107 7.47 -23.67 1.52
N ASP A 108 7.65 -23.52 0.22
CA ASP A 108 8.95 -23.28 -0.42
C ASP A 108 8.83 -22.16 -1.46
N PHE A 109 9.94 -21.45 -1.73
CA PHE A 109 9.99 -20.38 -2.72
C PHE A 109 10.10 -20.97 -4.13
N LYS A 110 9.05 -21.68 -4.55
CA LYS A 110 8.97 -22.29 -5.88
C LYS A 110 8.58 -21.22 -6.90
N MET A 111 9.59 -20.48 -7.36
CA MET A 111 9.48 -19.73 -8.60
C MET A 111 9.37 -20.74 -9.75
N CYS A 112 8.22 -20.79 -10.42
CA CYS A 112 8.01 -21.66 -11.58
C CYS A 112 9.21 -21.57 -12.53
N THR A 113 9.95 -22.67 -12.66
CA THR A 113 10.99 -22.85 -13.68
C THR A 113 10.39 -22.77 -15.09
N LEU A 114 11.25 -22.69 -16.11
CA LEU A 114 10.93 -22.39 -17.52
C LEU A 114 9.81 -23.24 -18.19
N ALA A 115 9.23 -24.23 -17.50
CA ALA A 115 8.26 -25.18 -18.02
C ALA A 115 6.77 -24.84 -17.76
N CYS A 116 6.45 -23.73 -17.09
CA CYS A 116 5.04 -23.41 -16.78
C CYS A 116 4.34 -22.67 -17.95
N GLU A 117 3.15 -23.12 -18.33
CA GLU A 117 2.25 -22.51 -19.32
C GLU A 117 1.93 -21.02 -19.04
N THR A 118 1.43 -20.31 -20.04
CA THR A 118 1.15 -18.86 -20.01
C THR A 118 0.17 -18.42 -18.91
N ASP A 119 -0.71 -19.30 -18.43
CA ASP A 119 -1.69 -19.00 -17.38
C ASP A 119 -1.04 -18.72 -16.00
N TYR A 120 0.24 -19.08 -15.84
CA TYR A 120 1.04 -18.82 -14.64
C TYR A 120 1.69 -17.44 -14.59
N TYR A 121 1.52 -16.62 -15.63
CA TYR A 121 2.18 -15.32 -15.73
C TYR A 121 1.73 -14.34 -14.65
N LEU A 122 0.43 -14.29 -14.34
CA LEU A 122 -0.10 -13.35 -13.33
C LEU A 122 0.37 -13.70 -11.91
N LEU A 123 0.51 -14.98 -11.58
CA LEU A 123 1.07 -15.42 -10.31
C LEU A 123 2.55 -15.04 -10.19
N LYS A 124 3.33 -15.25 -11.26
CA LYS A 124 4.74 -14.84 -11.31
C LYS A 124 4.87 -13.32 -11.13
N LEU A 125 4.08 -12.53 -11.85
CA LEU A 125 4.06 -11.08 -11.72
C LEU A 125 3.67 -10.61 -10.32
N HIS A 126 2.60 -11.16 -9.74
CA HIS A 126 2.17 -10.85 -8.38
C HIS A 126 3.29 -11.12 -7.38
N THR A 127 3.98 -12.27 -7.50
CA THR A 127 5.09 -12.63 -6.62
C THR A 127 6.27 -11.68 -6.77
N ILE A 128 6.70 -11.37 -8.01
CA ILE A 128 7.82 -10.46 -8.27
C ILE A 128 7.50 -9.05 -7.75
N LEU A 129 6.31 -8.51 -8.05
CA LEU A 129 5.89 -7.19 -7.60
C LEU A 129 5.76 -7.14 -6.07
N GLY A 130 5.15 -8.16 -5.46
CA GLY A 130 4.98 -8.27 -4.02
C GLY A 130 6.32 -8.32 -3.26
N VAL A 131 7.25 -9.15 -3.71
CA VAL A 131 8.59 -9.24 -3.12
C VAL A 131 9.35 -7.93 -3.33
N SER A 132 9.28 -7.33 -4.51
CA SER A 132 9.98 -6.07 -4.82
C SER A 132 9.46 -4.91 -3.98
N CYS A 133 8.13 -4.73 -3.86
CA CYS A 133 7.57 -3.64 -3.07
C CYS A 133 7.84 -3.80 -1.57
N THR A 134 7.79 -5.03 -1.05
CA THR A 134 8.04 -5.29 0.37
C THR A 134 9.52 -5.15 0.72
N SER A 135 10.41 -5.56 -0.19
CA SER A 135 11.85 -5.30 -0.05
C SER A 135 12.13 -3.79 -0.01
N GLY A 136 11.48 -3.02 -0.89
CA GLY A 136 11.54 -1.57 -0.86
C GLY A 136 11.02 -0.98 0.47
N ALA A 137 9.91 -1.48 1.00
CA ALA A 137 9.39 -1.06 2.31
C ALA A 137 10.33 -1.39 3.47
N LEU A 138 10.98 -2.55 3.47
CA LEU A 138 11.98 -2.95 4.47
C LEU A 138 13.26 -2.11 4.37
N PHE A 139 13.62 -1.67 3.15
CA PHE A 139 14.78 -0.81 2.94
C PHE A 139 14.55 0.62 3.44
N GLN A 140 13.30 1.09 3.52
CA GLN A 140 12.98 2.46 3.91
C GLN A 140 13.41 2.84 5.33
N PRO A 141 13.20 2.01 6.38
CA PRO A 141 13.78 2.25 7.70
C PRO A 141 15.31 2.30 7.71
N LEU A 142 15.98 1.45 6.90
CA LEU A 142 17.44 1.47 6.78
C LEU A 142 17.92 2.78 6.17
N LEU A 143 17.28 3.24 5.09
CA LEU A 143 17.53 4.57 4.53
C LEU A 143 17.29 5.66 5.57
N ALA A 144 16.17 5.59 6.31
CA ALA A 144 15.81 6.58 7.32
C ALA A 144 16.80 6.62 8.50
N PHE A 145 17.50 5.51 8.80
CA PHE A 145 18.57 5.48 9.79
C PHE A 145 19.78 6.31 9.34
N PHE A 146 20.14 6.25 8.05
CA PHE A 146 21.20 7.07 7.46
C PHE A 146 20.75 8.48 7.07
N ARG A 147 19.60 8.95 7.59
CA ARG A 147 19.08 10.28 7.30
C ARG A 147 20.07 11.36 7.75
N PHE A 148 20.50 12.18 6.80
CA PHE A 148 21.36 13.33 7.07
C PHE A 148 20.64 14.44 7.87
N SER A 149 21.44 15.32 8.52
CA SER A 149 20.96 16.54 9.16
C SER A 149 20.21 17.44 8.18
N ASN A 150 19.40 18.39 8.68
CA ASN A 150 18.68 19.33 7.82
C ASN A 150 19.63 20.28 7.07
N GLU A 151 20.84 20.50 7.58
CA GLU A 151 21.84 21.41 7.02
C GLU A 151 22.87 20.69 6.11
N ASP A 152 22.82 19.35 6.01
CA ASP A 152 23.79 18.60 5.22
C ASP A 152 23.51 18.74 3.71
N PRO A 153 24.52 19.05 2.86
CA PRO A 153 24.34 19.21 1.42
C PRO A 153 23.87 17.96 0.69
N ARG A 154 24.02 16.76 1.28
CA ARG A 154 23.54 15.47 0.72
C ARG A 154 22.09 15.18 1.07
N ARG A 155 21.44 16.03 1.89
CA ARG A 155 20.04 15.89 2.26
C ARG A 155 19.07 15.80 1.07
N PRO A 156 19.24 16.58 -0.02
CA PRO A 156 18.40 16.43 -1.21
C PRO A 156 18.48 15.03 -1.85
N ILE A 157 19.67 14.43 -1.89
CA ILE A 157 19.88 13.07 -2.43
C ILE A 157 19.10 12.06 -1.58
N PHE A 158 19.24 12.12 -0.25
CA PHE A 158 18.46 11.29 0.66
C PHE A 158 16.95 11.48 0.44
N ASN A 159 16.47 12.73 0.37
CA ASN A 159 15.05 13.02 0.21
C ASN A 159 14.50 12.44 -1.11
N TRP A 160 15.26 12.55 -2.20
CA TRP A 160 14.86 12.00 -3.50
C TRP A 160 14.86 10.48 -3.50
N LEU A 161 15.91 9.84 -2.97
CA LEU A 161 16.00 8.39 -2.86
C LEU A 161 14.87 7.82 -1.97
N HIS A 162 14.67 8.38 -0.77
CA HIS A 162 13.62 7.97 0.15
C HIS A 162 12.22 8.15 -0.46
N TRP A 163 12.00 9.26 -1.16
CA TRP A 163 10.74 9.50 -1.87
C TRP A 163 10.54 8.50 -3.01
N PHE A 164 11.55 8.31 -3.86
CA PHE A 164 11.48 7.42 -5.04
C PHE A 164 11.21 5.97 -4.64
N VAL A 165 11.98 5.44 -3.68
CA VAL A 165 11.79 4.07 -3.18
C VAL A 165 10.41 3.92 -2.53
N GLY A 166 9.96 4.94 -1.78
CA GLY A 166 8.67 4.89 -1.08
C GLY A 166 7.47 4.89 -2.01
N VAL A 167 7.40 5.88 -2.89
CA VAL A 167 6.31 6.00 -3.87
C VAL A 167 6.37 4.84 -4.86
N GLY A 168 7.56 4.47 -5.33
CA GLY A 168 7.74 3.32 -6.22
C GLY A 168 7.25 2.01 -5.60
N SER A 169 7.58 1.74 -4.32
CA SER A 169 7.09 0.56 -3.61
C SER A 169 5.57 0.57 -3.46
N TRP A 170 4.99 1.71 -3.10
CA TRP A 170 3.53 1.84 -2.99
C TRP A 170 2.81 1.64 -4.33
N THR A 171 3.37 2.15 -5.44
CA THR A 171 2.82 1.94 -6.78
C THR A 171 2.90 0.47 -7.19
N MET A 172 4.06 -0.18 -7.01
CA MET A 172 4.21 -1.61 -7.29
C MET A 172 3.25 -2.46 -6.44
N ALA A 173 3.10 -2.14 -5.15
CA ALA A 173 2.16 -2.82 -4.26
C ALA A 173 0.71 -2.64 -4.74
N SER A 174 0.34 -1.44 -5.18
CA SER A 174 -1.00 -1.17 -5.72
C SER A 174 -1.27 -2.01 -6.96
N VAL A 175 -0.34 -2.06 -7.92
CA VAL A 175 -0.45 -2.94 -9.09
C VAL A 175 -0.56 -4.41 -8.68
N CYS A 176 0.25 -4.84 -7.71
CA CYS A 176 0.23 -6.20 -7.17
C CYS A 176 -1.15 -6.58 -6.58
N ILE A 177 -1.79 -5.67 -5.85
CA ILE A 177 -3.15 -5.83 -5.32
C ILE A 177 -4.15 -5.94 -6.48
N PHE A 178 -4.00 -5.17 -7.56
CA PHE A 178 -4.83 -5.30 -8.79
C PHE A 178 -4.69 -6.63 -9.51
N LEU A 179 -3.54 -7.30 -9.41
CA LEU A 179 -3.38 -8.65 -9.94
C LEU A 179 -4.06 -9.71 -9.09
N ALA A 180 -4.33 -9.42 -7.81
CA ALA A 180 -4.82 -10.42 -6.88
C ALA A 180 -6.10 -11.10 -7.37
N PRO A 181 -7.21 -10.41 -7.76
CA PRO A 181 -8.48 -11.08 -8.12
C PRO A 181 -8.41 -12.10 -9.26
N PHE A 182 -7.34 -12.08 -10.04
CA PHE A 182 -7.08 -13.02 -11.14
C PHE A 182 -6.35 -14.28 -10.67
N LEU A 183 -5.83 -14.30 -9.44
CA LEU A 183 -5.12 -15.45 -8.89
C LEU A 183 -6.11 -16.54 -8.50
N PRO A 184 -5.96 -17.78 -8.98
CA PRO A 184 -6.96 -18.83 -8.75
C PRO A 184 -7.21 -19.07 -7.25
N LYS A 185 -6.16 -19.04 -6.42
CA LYS A 185 -6.21 -19.31 -4.97
C LYS A 185 -7.08 -18.37 -4.16
N ASN A 186 -7.42 -17.20 -4.69
CA ASN A 186 -8.28 -16.27 -3.95
C ASN A 186 -9.73 -16.30 -4.39
N GLY A 187 -10.06 -16.96 -5.52
CA GLY A 187 -11.42 -17.16 -6.05
C GLY A 187 -12.30 -15.91 -6.20
N LEU A 188 -11.80 -14.68 -6.01
CA LEU A 188 -12.67 -13.50 -5.86
C LEU A 188 -13.49 -13.25 -7.12
N ARG A 189 -12.86 -13.32 -8.29
CA ARG A 189 -13.54 -13.08 -9.56
C ARG A 189 -14.51 -14.20 -9.94
N TYR A 190 -14.23 -15.43 -9.51
CA TYR A 190 -15.11 -16.57 -9.72
C TYR A 190 -16.40 -16.44 -8.88
N HIS A 191 -16.28 -16.15 -7.58
CA HIS A 191 -17.43 -16.11 -6.67
C HIS A 191 -18.19 -14.77 -6.67
N PHE A 192 -17.49 -13.65 -6.87
CA PHE A 192 -18.08 -12.30 -6.73
C PHE A 192 -18.06 -11.50 -8.03
N GLY A 193 -17.59 -12.07 -9.15
CA GLY A 193 -17.48 -11.37 -10.43
C GLY A 193 -16.59 -10.12 -10.32
N TYR A 194 -17.07 -9.01 -10.86
CA TYR A 194 -16.33 -7.74 -10.90
C TYR A 194 -16.47 -6.87 -9.63
N LYS A 195 -17.12 -7.36 -8.56
CA LYS A 195 -17.34 -6.58 -7.33
C LYS A 195 -16.02 -6.13 -6.70
N ALA A 196 -15.03 -7.02 -6.65
CA ALA A 196 -13.71 -6.70 -6.13
C ALA A 196 -13.03 -5.61 -6.97
N ASP A 197 -13.06 -5.73 -8.29
CA ASP A 197 -12.48 -4.77 -9.23
C ASP A 197 -13.10 -3.36 -9.04
N TYR A 198 -14.43 -3.26 -8.88
CA TYR A 198 -15.08 -1.97 -8.65
C TYR A 198 -14.70 -1.32 -7.32
N ILE A 199 -14.56 -2.09 -6.23
CA ILE A 199 -14.12 -1.57 -4.94
C ILE A 199 -12.67 -1.05 -5.05
N MET A 200 -11.81 -1.80 -5.73
CA MET A 200 -10.41 -1.44 -5.95
C MET A 200 -10.27 -0.21 -6.83
N ALA A 201 -11.05 -0.10 -7.90
CA ALA A 201 -11.13 1.10 -8.73
C ALA A 201 -11.63 2.31 -7.91
N GLY A 202 -12.66 2.12 -7.08
CA GLY A 202 -13.16 3.14 -6.16
C GLY A 202 -12.07 3.65 -5.20
N TYR A 203 -11.23 2.74 -4.70
CA TYR A 203 -10.09 3.10 -3.86
C TYR A 203 -9.11 4.01 -4.62
N ILE A 204 -8.66 3.62 -5.82
CA ILE A 204 -7.72 4.41 -6.61
C ILE A 204 -8.30 5.78 -6.98
N CYS A 205 -9.57 5.82 -7.39
CA CYS A 205 -10.28 7.08 -7.64
C CYS A 205 -10.29 7.97 -6.39
N SER A 206 -10.58 7.42 -5.20
CA SER A 206 -10.54 8.19 -3.96
C SER A 206 -9.15 8.76 -3.67
N PHE A 207 -8.09 7.98 -3.85
CA PHE A 207 -6.71 8.42 -3.62
C PHE A 207 -6.30 9.53 -4.60
N ILE A 208 -6.66 9.40 -5.88
CA ILE A 208 -6.37 10.40 -6.91
C ILE A 208 -7.14 11.69 -6.64
N LEU A 209 -8.45 11.60 -6.37
CA LEU A 209 -9.29 12.78 -6.07
C LEU A 209 -8.81 13.51 -4.81
N THR A 210 -8.46 12.78 -3.75
CA THR A 210 -7.83 13.36 -2.57
C THR A 210 -6.49 14.02 -2.93
N SER A 211 -5.64 13.37 -3.71
CA SER A 211 -4.34 13.94 -4.10
C SER A 211 -4.49 15.23 -4.90
N ILE A 212 -5.40 15.27 -5.87
CA ILE A 212 -5.69 16.46 -6.68
C ILE A 212 -6.28 17.58 -5.81
N SER A 213 -7.29 17.29 -4.99
CA SER A 213 -7.88 18.28 -4.10
C SER A 213 -6.86 18.88 -3.12
N MET A 214 -5.97 18.04 -2.59
CA MET A 214 -4.91 18.48 -1.67
C MET A 214 -3.87 19.35 -2.37
N GLU A 215 -3.51 19.05 -3.61
CA GLU A 215 -2.60 19.86 -4.43
C GLU A 215 -3.19 21.23 -4.79
N ILE A 216 -4.48 21.27 -5.17
CA ILE A 216 -5.21 22.52 -5.40
C ILE A 216 -5.22 23.38 -4.13
N LEU A 217 -5.59 22.80 -2.98
CA LEU A 217 -5.60 23.50 -1.70
C LEU A 217 -4.21 23.98 -1.28
N SER A 218 -3.17 23.18 -1.52
CA SER A 218 -1.78 23.54 -1.24
C SER A 218 -1.33 24.72 -2.11
N SER A 219 -1.70 24.72 -3.39
CA SER A 219 -1.39 25.81 -4.33
C SER A 219 -2.10 27.11 -3.94
N LEU A 220 -3.38 27.04 -3.56
CA LEU A 220 -4.15 28.18 -3.07
C LEU A 220 -3.54 28.76 -1.78
N CYS A 221 -3.12 27.90 -0.85
CA CYS A 221 -2.46 28.29 0.39
C CYS A 221 -1.06 28.90 0.15
N SER A 222 -0.33 28.43 -0.87
CA SER A 222 0.96 29.03 -1.26
C SER A 222 0.76 30.43 -1.84
N ASN A 223 -0.22 30.59 -2.74
CA ASN A 223 -0.52 31.89 -3.33
C ASN A 223 -0.95 32.92 -2.29
N SER A 224 -1.79 32.54 -1.32
CA SER A 224 -2.21 33.45 -0.25
C SER A 224 -1.09 33.85 0.71
N LYS A 225 0.04 33.12 0.76
CA LYS A 225 1.24 33.52 1.50
C LYS A 225 2.16 34.46 0.72
N ILE A 226 2.13 34.41 -0.61
CA ILE A 226 2.98 35.25 -1.48
C ILE A 226 2.40 36.65 -1.63
N THR A 227 1.07 36.78 -1.79
CA THR A 227 0.37 38.09 -1.83
C THR A 227 0.74 39.04 -0.68
N PRO A 228 0.76 38.62 0.61
CA PRO A 228 1.11 39.51 1.71
C PRO A 228 2.59 39.94 1.71
N ILE A 229 3.49 39.14 1.14
CA ILE A 229 4.93 39.51 1.01
C ILE A 229 5.08 40.64 -0.02
N VAL A 230 4.37 40.57 -1.14
CA VAL A 230 4.43 41.58 -2.21
C VAL A 230 3.73 42.89 -1.81
N ILE A 231 2.66 42.81 -1.01
CA ILE A 231 1.86 43.98 -0.59
C ILE A 231 2.44 44.68 0.67
N SER A 232 3.47 44.09 1.29
CA SER A 232 4.16 44.59 2.51
C SER A 232 4.71 46.02 2.44
N ASN A 233 4.65 46.71 1.29
CA ASN A 233 5.08 48.10 1.13
C ASN A 233 3.98 49.15 1.42
N ARG A 234 2.81 48.79 1.98
CA ARG A 234 1.74 49.74 2.40
C ARG A 234 1.16 49.42 3.80
N PRO A 235 0.59 50.39 4.54
CA PRO A 235 0.30 50.26 5.98
C PRO A 235 -0.77 49.20 6.29
N LYS A 236 -0.46 48.38 7.30
CA LYS A 236 -1.08 47.10 7.68
C LYS A 236 -1.99 47.25 8.90
N LYS A 237 -3.26 46.85 8.79
CA LYS A 237 -4.00 46.31 9.95
C LYS A 237 -5.16 45.37 9.59
N SER A 238 -5.90 45.60 8.49
CA SER A 238 -7.00 44.71 8.09
C SER A 238 -6.55 43.52 7.23
N SER A 239 -5.68 43.73 6.24
CA SER A 239 -5.28 42.69 5.25
C SER A 239 -4.62 41.45 5.88
N ASN A 240 -3.74 41.63 6.87
CA ASN A 240 -3.05 40.51 7.52
C ASN A 240 -3.98 39.56 8.28
N VAL A 241 -5.11 40.05 8.78
CA VAL A 241 -6.07 39.25 9.55
C VAL A 241 -6.86 38.34 8.61
N ASP A 242 -7.30 38.88 7.48
CA ASP A 242 -8.06 38.15 6.46
C ASP A 242 -7.17 37.09 5.76
N ASP A 243 -5.91 37.42 5.46
CA ASP A 243 -4.95 36.48 4.87
C ASP A 243 -4.64 35.31 5.82
N LEU A 244 -4.40 35.58 7.10
CA LEU A 244 -4.17 34.53 8.10
C LEU A 244 -5.41 33.65 8.30
N ALA A 245 -6.61 34.26 8.30
CA ALA A 245 -7.88 33.53 8.36
C ALA A 245 -8.05 32.61 7.14
N SER A 246 -7.67 33.07 5.93
CA SER A 246 -7.73 32.26 4.71
C SER A 246 -6.77 31.06 4.75
N VAL A 247 -5.51 31.27 5.15
CA VAL A 247 -4.50 30.21 5.30
C VAL A 247 -4.96 29.16 6.32
N ASN A 248 -5.49 29.61 7.47
CA ASN A 248 -6.05 28.72 8.49
C ASN A 248 -7.27 27.95 7.98
N LYS A 249 -8.11 28.56 7.15
CA LYS A 249 -9.27 27.90 6.54
C LYS A 249 -8.84 26.79 5.58
N PHE A 250 -7.94 27.06 4.63
CA PHE A 250 -7.45 26.05 3.68
C PHE A 250 -6.73 24.90 4.40
N SER A 251 -5.93 25.21 5.43
CA SER A 251 -5.29 24.21 6.28
C SER A 251 -6.31 23.27 6.95
N LYS A 252 -7.38 23.81 7.52
CA LYS A 252 -8.45 22.99 8.14
C LYS A 252 -9.12 22.07 7.11
N ILE A 253 -9.39 22.57 5.90
CA ILE A 253 -9.98 21.78 4.81
C ILE A 253 -9.03 20.63 4.42
N GLN A 254 -7.72 20.85 4.37
CA GLN A 254 -6.75 19.80 4.05
C GLN A 254 -6.73 18.68 5.10
N VAL A 255 -6.84 19.01 6.39
CA VAL A 255 -6.95 18.01 7.46
C VAL A 255 -8.26 17.24 7.34
N ILE A 256 -9.39 17.92 7.08
CA ILE A 256 -10.69 17.28 6.86
C ILE A 256 -10.61 16.31 5.68
N ASN A 257 -10.02 16.73 4.54
CA ASN A 257 -9.86 15.86 3.38
C ASN A 257 -9.03 14.61 3.68
N LEU A 258 -7.96 14.73 4.48
CA LEU A 258 -7.17 13.58 4.90
C LEU A 258 -7.98 12.62 5.80
N ILE A 259 -8.77 13.15 6.73
CA ILE A 259 -9.63 12.34 7.60
C ILE A 259 -10.71 11.64 6.78
N LEU A 260 -11.37 12.35 5.86
CA LEU A 260 -12.36 11.77 4.95
C LEU A 260 -11.74 10.66 4.09
N PHE A 261 -10.55 10.89 3.53
CA PHE A 261 -9.82 9.86 2.81
C PHE A 261 -9.52 8.64 3.69
N ALA A 262 -9.07 8.84 4.93
CA ALA A 262 -8.80 7.74 5.86
C ALA A 262 -10.07 6.91 6.16
N ILE A 263 -11.24 7.57 6.32
CA ILE A 263 -12.52 6.89 6.53
C ILE A 263 -12.94 6.10 5.29
N VAL A 264 -12.89 6.73 4.11
CA VAL A 264 -13.27 6.09 2.84
C VAL A 264 -12.35 4.91 2.52
N SER A 265 -11.04 5.09 2.64
CA SER A 265 -10.06 4.01 2.41
C SER A 265 -10.24 2.85 3.38
N CYS A 266 -10.49 3.12 4.66
CA CYS A 266 -10.79 2.07 5.65
C CYS A 266 -12.08 1.33 5.29
N PHE A 267 -13.16 2.04 4.96
CA PHE A 267 -14.43 1.43 4.54
C PHE A 267 -14.26 0.54 3.30
N LEU A 268 -13.58 1.01 2.27
CA LEU A 268 -13.34 0.23 1.05
C LEU A 268 -12.45 -1.00 1.32
N CYS A 269 -11.42 -0.88 2.16
CA CYS A 269 -10.58 -2.00 2.56
C CYS A 269 -11.34 -3.01 3.43
N ILE A 270 -12.24 -2.57 4.30
CA ILE A 270 -13.13 -3.46 5.06
C ILE A 270 -14.09 -4.19 4.12
N ALA A 271 -14.69 -3.49 3.15
CA ALA A 271 -15.59 -4.10 2.18
C ALA A 271 -14.88 -5.17 1.32
N LEU A 272 -13.69 -4.86 0.81
CA LEU A 272 -12.89 -5.83 0.05
C LEU A 272 -12.38 -6.97 0.95
N GLY A 273 -11.96 -6.66 2.18
CA GLY A 273 -11.57 -7.65 3.17
C GLY A 273 -12.71 -8.60 3.55
N ALA A 274 -13.95 -8.11 3.60
CA ALA A 274 -15.13 -8.92 3.80
C ALA A 274 -15.36 -9.88 2.63
N LEU A 275 -15.18 -9.44 1.38
CA LEU A 275 -15.24 -10.34 0.22
C LEU A 275 -14.16 -11.43 0.28
N ILE A 276 -12.94 -11.07 0.69
CA ILE A 276 -11.84 -12.03 0.89
C ILE A 276 -12.19 -13.03 2.01
N ALA A 277 -12.73 -12.56 3.13
CA ALA A 277 -13.05 -13.39 4.29
C ALA A 277 -14.21 -14.35 4.01
N LEU A 278 -15.29 -13.84 3.40
CA LEU A 278 -16.51 -14.58 3.02
C LEU A 278 -16.31 -15.53 1.84
N ASN A 279 -15.15 -15.48 1.18
CA ASN A 279 -14.87 -16.42 0.12
C ASN A 279 -14.67 -17.83 0.70
N GLU A 280 -15.72 -18.65 0.65
CA GLU A 280 -15.68 -20.05 1.04
C GLU A 280 -15.15 -20.86 -0.16
N LEU A 281 -13.83 -21.06 -0.19
CA LEU A 281 -13.19 -21.99 -1.12
C LEU A 281 -13.42 -23.41 -0.61
N ILE A 282 -14.63 -23.94 -0.84
CA ILE A 282 -15.00 -25.34 -0.63
C ILE A 282 -14.53 -26.15 -1.85
#